data_AF-A0A2V8PFL1-F1
#
_entry.id   AF-A0A2V8PFL1-F1
#
_cell.length_a   1.000
_cell.length_b   1.000
_cell.length_c   1.000
_cell.angle_alpha   90.00
_cell.angle_beta   90.00
_cell.angle_gamma   90.00
#
_symmetry.space_group_name_H-M   'P 1'
#
loop_
_entity.id
_entity.type
_entity.pdbx_description
1 polymer ?
#
loop_
_entity_poly.entity_id
_entity_poly.type
_entity_poly.pdbx_seq_one_letter_code
_entity_poly.pdbx_strand_id
1 'polypeptide(L)'
;MFALNKRDSWPWLVIAVVLAFTAWQLHYQGRQWWCSCRSFLWTSDAWSSRTSQAFLDPYSFTHILHGLAFCGLLALLIRGLSTSWRLALTIAIESAW
;
A
#
# COMPACT_ATOMS: atom_id res chain seq x y z
N MET A 1 -10.00 14.59 25.08
CA MET A 1 -8.82 14.02 25.75
C MET A 1 -8.87 12.51 25.53
N PHE A 2 -8.39 12.05 24.37
CA PHE A 2 -8.52 10.64 23.96
C PHE A 2 -7.33 9.86 24.51
N ALA A 3 -7.62 8.85 25.34
CA ALA A 3 -6.63 7.97 25.91
C ALA A 3 -5.99 7.15 24.78
N LEU A 4 -4.73 7.47 24.47
CA LEU A 4 -3.91 6.71 23.53
C LEU A 4 -3.53 5.39 24.21
N ASN A 5 -4.12 4.28 23.77
CA ASN A 5 -3.71 2.96 24.22
C ASN A 5 -2.28 2.67 23.71
N LYS A 6 -1.32 2.60 24.62
CA LYS A 6 0.12 2.72 24.32
C LYS A 6 0.78 1.50 23.65
N ARG A 7 0.05 0.43 23.29
CA ARG A 7 0.58 -0.74 22.56
C ARG A 7 -0.47 -1.46 21.71
N ASP A 8 -1.23 -0.73 20.90
CA ASP A 8 -2.11 -1.39 19.92
C ASP A 8 -1.28 -1.84 18.70
N SER A 9 -0.84 -3.10 18.71
CA SER A 9 -0.12 -3.73 17.58
C SER A 9 -1.06 -4.22 16.48
N TRP A 10 -2.37 -4.19 16.73
CA TRP A 10 -3.38 -4.66 15.80
C TRP A 10 -3.35 -3.98 14.42
N PRO A 11 -3.20 -2.65 14.28
CA PRO A 11 -3.10 -2.04 12.95
C PRO A 11 -1.91 -2.56 12.15
N TRP A 12 -0.79 -2.90 12.80
CA TRP A 12 0.37 -3.48 12.11
C TRP A 12 0.11 -4.91 11.63
N LEU A 13 -0.61 -5.71 12.43
CA LEU A 13 -1.08 -7.03 12.00
C LEU A 13 -2.02 -6.91 10.79
N VAL A 14 -2.96 -5.97 10.81
CA VAL A 14 -3.88 -5.71 9.70
C VAL A 14 -3.09 -5.34 8.43
N ILE A 15 -2.11 -4.43 8.54
CA ILE A 15 -1.24 -4.06 7.42
C ILE A 15 -0.52 -5.29 6.87
N ALA A 16 0.10 -6.10 7.73
CA ALA A 16 0.82 -7.30 7.31
C ALA A 16 -0.09 -8.30 6.58
N VAL A 17 -1.31 -8.52 7.09
CA VAL A 17 -2.30 -9.40 6.47
C VAL A 17 -2.75 -8.87 5.11
N VAL A 18 -3.06 -7.58 5.01
CA VAL A 18 -3.46 -6.95 3.74
C VAL A 18 -2.35 -7.09 2.71
N LEU A 19 -1.10 -6.74 3.06
CA LEU A 19 0.03 -6.85 2.14
C LEU A 19 0.26 -8.30 1.68
N ALA A 20 0.19 -9.26 2.60
CA ALA A 20 0.34 -10.68 2.26
C ALA A 20 -0.78 -11.16 1.33
N PHE A 21 -2.02 -10.75 1.59
CA PHE A 21 -3.16 -11.09 0.75
C PHE A 21 -3.07 -10.47 -0.64
N THR A 22 -2.71 -9.18 -0.74
CA THR A 22 -2.50 -8.49 -2.02
C THR A 22 -1.40 -9.17 -2.83
N ALA A 23 -0.27 -9.51 -2.21
CA ALA A 23 0.83 -10.20 -2.89
C ALA A 23 0.40 -11.59 -3.40
N TRP A 24 -0.33 -12.35 -2.58
CA TRP A 24 -0.90 -13.64 -2.98
C TRP A 24 -1.90 -13.49 -4.14
N GLN A 25 -2.78 -12.50 -4.07
CA GLN A 25 -3.78 -12.23 -5.09
C GLN A 25 -3.11 -11.90 -6.43
N LEU A 26 -2.13 -10.99 -6.42
CA LEU A 26 -1.40 -10.61 -7.63
C LEU A 26 -0.70 -11.82 -8.25
N HIS A 27 -0.11 -12.68 -7.41
CA HIS A 27 0.49 -13.92 -7.89
C HIS A 27 -0.55 -14.84 -8.53
N TYR A 28 -1.74 -14.97 -7.92
CA TYR A 28 -2.85 -15.74 -8.47
C TYR A 28 -3.35 -15.19 -9.82
N GLN A 29 -3.24 -13.88 -10.06
CA GLN A 29 -3.49 -13.25 -11.37
C GLN A 29 -2.37 -13.48 -12.41
N GLY A 30 -1.34 -14.27 -12.07
CA GLY A 30 -0.22 -14.57 -12.95
C GLY A 30 0.93 -13.58 -12.88
N ARG A 31 0.96 -12.68 -11.87
CA ARG A 31 2.14 -11.83 -11.63
C ARG A 31 3.28 -12.67 -11.05
N GLN A 32 4.51 -12.33 -11.44
CA GLN A 32 5.69 -12.98 -10.87
C GLN A 32 5.98 -12.41 -9.48
N TRP A 33 6.45 -13.26 -8.57
CA TRP A 33 6.92 -12.80 -7.25
C TRP A 33 8.14 -11.89 -7.34
N TRP A 34 8.94 -12.08 -8.39
CA TRP A 34 10.15 -11.31 -8.63
C TRP A 34 10.35 -11.12 -10.14
N CYS A 35 10.77 -9.93 -10.57
CA CYS A 35 11.10 -9.65 -11.96
C CYS A 35 12.24 -10.56 -12.42
N SER A 36 12.10 -11.22 -13.57
CA SER A 36 13.19 -11.94 -14.23
C SER A 36 14.23 -10.99 -14.88
N CYS A 37 14.39 -9.78 -14.34
CA CYS A 37 14.96 -8.62 -15.02
C CYS A 37 16.34 -8.24 -14.47
N ARG A 38 17.24 -7.78 -15.35
CA ARG A 38 18.60 -7.34 -14.98
C ARG A 38 18.61 -6.09 -14.09
N SER A 39 17.65 -5.19 -14.28
CA SER A 39 17.46 -3.97 -13.48
C SER A 39 16.07 -4.00 -12.86
N PHE A 40 16.00 -4.28 -11.56
CA PHE A 40 14.74 -4.46 -10.83
C PHE A 40 14.37 -3.24 -9.99
N LEU A 41 15.24 -2.24 -9.83
CA LEU A 41 14.98 -1.11 -8.93
C LEU A 41 14.02 -0.07 -9.53
N TRP A 42 14.13 0.19 -10.82
CA TRP A 42 13.38 1.25 -11.49
C TRP A 42 13.14 0.92 -12.97
N THR A 43 11.96 1.29 -13.47
CA THR A 43 11.66 1.40 -14.90
C THR A 43 11.06 2.77 -15.19
N SER A 44 11.48 3.43 -16.28
CA SER A 44 10.96 4.74 -16.68
C SER A 44 9.79 4.67 -17.65
N ASP A 45 9.65 3.55 -18.36
CA ASP A 45 8.59 3.34 -19.34
C ASP A 45 7.34 2.80 -18.64
N ALA A 46 6.32 3.65 -18.52
CA ALA A 46 5.05 3.32 -17.88
C ALA A 46 4.27 2.22 -18.60
N TRP A 47 4.44 2.06 -19.92
CA TRP A 47 3.69 1.08 -20.73
C TRP A 47 4.45 -0.21 -21.00
N SER A 48 5.61 -0.38 -20.36
CA SER A 48 6.42 -1.57 -20.54
C SER A 48 5.85 -2.79 -19.80
N SER A 49 6.21 -3.98 -20.25
CA SER A 49 5.95 -5.24 -19.52
C SER A 49 6.70 -5.34 -18.17
N ARG A 50 7.62 -4.40 -17.89
CA ARG A 50 8.37 -4.30 -16.63
C ARG A 50 7.68 -3.40 -15.60
N THR A 51 6.69 -2.61 -16.04
CA THR A 51 5.90 -1.77 -15.14
C THR A 51 5.21 -2.66 -14.10
N SER A 52 5.28 -2.24 -12.84
CA SER A 52 4.81 -2.96 -11.66
C SER A 52 5.50 -4.30 -11.40
N GLN A 53 6.56 -4.63 -12.15
CA GLN A 53 7.45 -5.76 -11.87
C GLN A 53 8.78 -5.28 -11.27
N ALA A 54 9.21 -4.05 -11.59
CA ALA A 54 10.29 -3.38 -10.87
C ALA A 54 9.80 -2.90 -9.48
N PHE A 55 10.75 -2.66 -8.59
CA PHE A 55 10.52 -2.14 -7.24
C PHE A 55 9.86 -0.76 -7.25
N LEU A 56 10.25 0.09 -8.20
CA LEU A 56 9.62 1.38 -8.46
C LEU A 56 9.39 1.58 -9.96
N ASP A 57 8.34 2.32 -10.26
CA ASP A 57 7.92 2.72 -11.60
C ASP A 57 7.16 4.06 -11.53
N PRO A 58 6.69 4.63 -12.66
CA PRO A 58 5.94 5.88 -12.63
C PRO A 58 4.63 5.81 -11.82
N TYR A 59 3.99 4.65 -11.73
CA TYR A 59 2.76 4.44 -10.93
C TYR A 59 3.02 4.42 -9.42
N SER A 60 4.27 4.19 -9.00
CA SER A 60 4.66 4.33 -7.59
C SER A 60 4.36 5.75 -7.07
N PHE A 61 4.47 6.78 -7.92
CA PHE A 61 4.09 8.15 -7.55
C PHE A 61 2.58 8.33 -7.39
N THR A 62 1.76 7.63 -8.19
CA THR A 62 0.30 7.68 -8.05
C THR A 62 -0.15 7.01 -6.76
N HIS A 63 0.47 5.90 -6.37
CA HIS A 63 0.20 5.25 -5.07
C HIS A 63 0.56 6.14 -3.88
N ILE A 64 1.67 6.89 -3.94
CA ILE A 64 1.99 7.87 -2.89
C ILE A 64 0.93 8.97 -2.82
N LEU A 65 0.52 9.51 -3.97
CA LEU A 65 -0.51 10.55 -4.05
C LEU A 65 -1.85 10.06 -3.47
N HIS A 66 -2.30 8.87 -3.86
CA HIS A 66 -3.51 8.26 -3.33
C HIS A 66 -3.43 8.00 -1.84
N GLY A 67 -2.29 7.47 -1.36
CA GLY A 67 -2.05 7.25 0.05
C GLY A 67 -2.19 8.53 0.88
N LEU A 68 -1.60 9.64 0.41
CA LEU A 68 -1.77 10.95 1.05
C LEU A 68 -3.22 11.43 0.99
N ALA A 69 -3.89 11.30 -0.16
CA ALA A 69 -5.27 11.72 -0.34
C ALA A 69 -6.24 10.94 0.58
N PHE A 70 -6.16 9.60 0.62
CA PHE A 70 -7.00 8.77 1.46
C PHE A 70 -6.70 8.95 2.94
N CYS A 71 -5.43 9.08 3.34
CA CYS A 71 -5.07 9.35 4.73
C CYS A 71 -5.61 10.72 5.18
N GLY A 72 -5.50 11.75 4.32
CA GLY A 72 -6.08 13.07 4.55
C GLY A 72 -7.60 13.02 4.66
N LEU A 73 -8.27 12.28 3.77
CA LEU A 73 -9.72 12.10 3.80
C LEU A 73 -10.17 11.39 5.09
N LEU A 74 -9.50 10.31 5.49
CA LEU A 74 -9.80 9.60 6.74
C LEU A 74 -9.58 10.48 7.97
N ALA A 75 -8.55 11.33 7.95
CA ALA A 75 -8.30 12.28 9.02
C ALA A 75 -9.42 13.33 9.17
N LEU A 76 -10.03 13.74 8.05
CA LEU A 76 -11.15 14.69 8.03
C LEU A 76 -12.48 14.03 8.44
N LEU A 77 -12.77 12.84 7.89
CA LEU A 77 -14.03 12.13 8.11
C LEU A 77 -14.11 11.46 9.49
N ILE A 78 -13.01 10.92 10.00
CA ILE A 78 -12.99 10.11 11.22
C ILE A 78 -11.93 10.66 12.19
N ARG A 79 -12.31 11.74 12.86
CA ARG A 79 -11.42 12.55 13.71
C ARG A 79 -10.87 11.82 14.94
N GLY A 80 -11.45 10.67 15.31
CA GLY A 80 -11.04 9.85 16.47
C GLY A 80 -10.05 8.72 16.18
N LEU A 81 -9.73 8.44 14.92
CA LEU A 81 -8.79 7.37 14.57
C LEU A 81 -7.35 7.75 14.90
N SER A 82 -6.61 6.81 15.50
CA SER A 82 -5.15 6.93 15.65
C SER A 82 -4.44 6.91 14.29
N THR A 83 -3.25 7.50 14.20
CA THR A 83 -2.46 7.55 12.96
C THR A 83 -2.17 6.16 12.40
N SER A 84 -1.86 5.17 13.24
CA SER A 84 -1.60 3.79 12.80
C SER A 84 -2.83 3.13 12.16
N TRP A 85 -4.01 3.37 12.72
CA TRP A 85 -5.26 2.86 12.15
C TRP A 85 -5.65 3.59 10.87
N ARG A 86 -5.38 4.90 10.75
CA ARG A 86 -5.54 5.63 9.49
C ARG A 86 -4.65 5.04 8.40
N LEU A 87 -3.37 4.78 8.72
CA LEU A 87 -2.44 4.13 7.81
C LEU A 87 -2.94 2.74 7.37
N ALA A 88 -3.40 1.92 8.31
CA ALA A 88 -3.94 0.59 8.00
C ALA A 88 -5.14 0.65 7.04
N LEU A 89 -6.09 1.58 7.29
CA LEU A 89 -7.24 1.78 6.41
C LEU A 89 -6.85 2.35 5.05
N THR A 90 -5.92 3.30 5.00
CA THR A 90 -5.39 3.83 3.73
C THR A 90 -4.78 2.71 2.88
N ILE A 91 -3.94 1.85 3.47
CA ILE A 91 -3.33 0.71 2.77
C ILE A 91 -4.40 -0.28 2.29
N ALA A 92 -5.41 -0.56 3.12
CA ALA A 92 -6.50 -1.46 2.76
C ALA A 92 -7.35 -0.93 1.60
N ILE A 93 -7.68 0.36 1.59
CA ILE A 93 -8.43 1.00 0.51
C ILE A 93 -7.61 0.99 -0.78
N GLU A 94 -6.34 1.39 -0.72
CA GLU A 94 -5.46 1.40 -1.89
C GLU A 94 -5.24 -0.01 -2.46
N SER A 95 -5.15 -1.04 -1.60
CA SER A 95 -4.98 -2.43 -2.03
C SER A 95 -6.23 -3.06 -2.64
N ALA A 96 -7.41 -2.48 -2.39
CA ALA A 96 -8.69 -3.02 -2.88
C ALA A 96 -9.07 -2.51 -4.28
N TRP A 97 -8.42 -1.44 -4.74
CA TRP A 97 -8.59 -0.85 -6.07
C TRP A 97 -7.78 -1.62 -7.12
#